data_AF-A0A524F6M0-F1
#
_entry.id   AF-A0A524F6M0-F1
#
_cell.length_a   1.000
_cell.length_b   1.000
_cell.length_c   1.000
_cell.angle_alpha   90.00
_cell.angle_beta   90.00
_cell.angle_gamma   90.00
#
_symmetry.space_group_name_H-M   'P 1'
#
loop_
_entity.id
_entity.type
_entity.pdbx_description
1 polymer ?
#
loop_
_entity_poly.entity_id
_entity_poly.type
_entity_poly.pdbx_seq_one_letter_code
_entity_poly.pdbx_strand_id
1 'polypeptide(L)'
;MEVKIDYDYEIIQDEKLRIKWIIEEFDMQFGDKNDSMTEEDIIRGLEFLDYIISSVETENPEVITFLRYNLERLEKHYPIFFD
;
A
#
# COMPACT_ATOMS: atom_id res chain seq x y z
N MET A 1 15.60 2.59 -32.89
CA MET A 1 14.68 3.40 -32.05
C MET A 1 14.02 2.41 -31.10
N GLU A 2 14.71 2.09 -30.02
CA GLU A 2 14.32 1.05 -29.05
C GLU A 2 14.81 1.50 -27.67
N VAL A 3 14.06 2.36 -26.97
CA VAL A 3 14.27 2.69 -25.54
C VAL A 3 12.93 3.14 -24.94
N LYS A 4 11.87 2.33 -25.11
CA LYS A 4 10.58 2.60 -24.45
C LYS A 4 10.22 1.50 -23.46
N ILE A 5 10.65 0.27 -23.73
CA ILE A 5 10.33 -0.92 -22.92
C ILE A 5 11.03 -0.87 -21.55
N ASP A 6 12.31 -0.47 -21.49
CA ASP A 6 13.04 -0.38 -20.22
C ASP A 6 12.55 0.75 -19.32
N TYR A 7 12.18 1.91 -19.88
CA TYR A 7 11.71 3.06 -19.11
C TYR A 7 10.35 2.78 -18.44
N ASP A 8 9.42 2.15 -19.16
CA ASP A 8 8.13 1.77 -18.61
C ASP A 8 8.29 0.68 -17.51
N TYR A 9 9.28 -0.21 -17.65
CA TYR A 9 9.59 -1.21 -16.62
C TYR A 9 10.16 -0.60 -15.34
N GLU A 10 11.12 0.31 -15.44
CA GLU A 10 11.70 1.01 -14.29
C GLU A 10 10.64 1.77 -13.49
N ILE A 11 9.74 2.49 -14.17
CA ILE A 11 8.62 3.20 -13.53
C ILE A 11 7.73 2.21 -12.75
N ILE A 12 7.34 1.10 -13.37
CA ILE A 12 6.48 0.08 -12.72
C ILE A 12 7.17 -0.49 -11.47
N GLN A 13 8.48 -0.73 -11.53
CA GLN A 13 9.22 -1.25 -10.38
C GLN A 13 9.32 -0.21 -9.25
N ASP A 14 9.58 1.06 -9.57
CA ASP A 14 9.66 2.14 -8.59
C ASP A 14 8.30 2.36 -7.90
N GLU A 15 7.19 2.30 -8.64
CA GLU A 15 5.85 2.40 -8.08
C GLU A 15 5.54 1.24 -7.13
N LYS A 16 5.89 0.00 -7.53
CA LYS A 16 5.75 -1.18 -6.66
C LYS A 16 6.62 -1.09 -5.41
N LEU A 17 7.84 -0.59 -5.54
CA LEU A 17 8.74 -0.40 -4.41
C LEU A 17 8.18 0.63 -3.43
N ARG A 18 7.62 1.73 -3.94
CA ARG A 18 6.94 2.74 -3.13
C ARG A 18 5.74 2.16 -2.39
N ILE A 19 4.85 1.43 -3.08
CA ILE A 19 3.72 0.74 -2.44
C ILE A 19 4.23 -0.20 -1.34
N LYS A 20 5.23 -1.03 -1.64
CA LYS A 20 5.81 -1.96 -0.67
C LYS A 20 6.32 -1.25 0.57
N TRP A 21 7.07 -0.16 0.39
CA TRP A 21 7.63 0.61 1.51
C TRP A 21 6.54 1.19 2.41
N ILE A 22 5.51 1.77 1.82
CA ILE A 22 4.38 2.33 2.57
C ILE A 22 3.65 1.20 3.34
N ILE A 23 3.40 0.05 2.71
CA ILE A 23 2.78 -1.11 3.39
C ILE A 23 3.64 -1.61 4.56
N GLU A 24 4.97 -1.64 4.41
CA GLU A 24 5.88 -2.02 5.49
C GLU A 24 5.86 -1.01 6.65
N GLU A 25 5.75 0.29 6.35
CA GLU A 25 5.56 1.32 7.38
C GLU A 25 4.24 1.15 8.14
N PHE A 26 3.16 0.77 7.45
CA PHE A 26 1.89 0.42 8.09
C PHE A 26 2.08 -0.76 9.06
N ASP A 27 2.67 -1.85 8.57
CA ASP A 27 2.97 -3.05 9.38
C ASP A 27 3.82 -2.70 10.61
N MET A 28 4.81 -1.82 10.48
CA MET A 28 5.64 -1.39 11.61
C MET A 28 4.88 -0.56 12.66
N GLN A 29 3.91 0.25 12.23
CA GLN A 29 3.17 1.13 13.15
C GLN A 29 2.03 0.40 13.88
N PHE A 30 1.42 -0.58 13.22
CA PHE A 30 0.19 -1.22 13.67
C PHE A 30 0.33 -2.72 13.95
N GLY A 31 1.39 -3.38 13.46
CA GLY A 31 1.64 -4.83 13.57
C GLY A 31 1.58 -5.38 14.98
N ASP A 32 2.14 -4.65 15.95
CA ASP A 32 2.20 -5.09 17.34
C ASP A 32 0.98 -4.64 18.17
N LYS A 33 0.07 -3.86 17.58
CA LYS A 33 -1.04 -3.21 18.31
C LYS A 33 -2.35 -3.99 18.26
N ASN A 34 -2.35 -5.23 17.75
CA ASN A 34 -3.55 -6.06 17.48
C ASN A 34 -4.72 -5.88 18.47
N ASP A 35 -4.46 -5.96 19.78
CA ASP A 35 -5.50 -5.86 20.82
C ASP A 35 -5.52 -4.51 21.58
N SER A 36 -4.64 -3.58 21.23
CA SER A 36 -4.44 -2.30 21.95
C SER A 36 -4.64 -1.06 21.09
N MET A 37 -5.24 -1.20 19.90
CA MET A 37 -5.56 -0.07 19.04
C MET A 37 -6.54 0.88 19.70
N THR A 38 -6.11 2.14 19.79
CA THR A 38 -6.97 3.25 20.20
C THR A 38 -7.74 3.79 19.01
N GLU A 39 -8.78 4.59 19.27
CA GLU A 39 -9.51 5.31 18.21
C GLU A 39 -8.57 6.22 17.38
N GLU A 40 -7.56 6.81 18.01
CA GLU A 40 -6.54 7.62 17.32
C GLU A 40 -5.63 6.77 16.42
N ASP A 41 -5.30 5.54 16.83
CA ASP A 41 -4.57 4.60 15.98
C ASP A 41 -5.40 4.21 14.76
N ILE A 42 -6.71 3.97 14.95
CA ILE A 42 -7.64 3.64 13.85
C ILE A 42 -7.69 4.78 12.84
N ILE A 43 -7.90 6.02 13.29
CA ILE A 43 -7.94 7.22 12.43
C ILE A 43 -6.63 7.35 11.65
N ARG A 44 -5.48 7.23 12.31
CA ARG A 44 -4.17 7.31 11.63
C ARG A 44 -3.98 6.20 10.60
N GLY A 45 -4.38 4.98 10.91
CA GLY A 45 -4.28 3.87 9.96
C GLY A 45 -5.17 4.09 8.74
N LEU A 46 -6.38 4.63 8.92
CA LEU A 46 -7.25 5.01 7.80
C LEU A 46 -6.63 6.13 6.94
N GLU A 47 -6.09 7.18 7.55
CA GLU A 47 -5.37 8.25 6.82
C GLU A 47 -4.18 7.69 6.03
N PHE A 48 -3.50 6.68 6.58
CA PHE A 48 -2.39 6.02 5.93
C PHE A 48 -2.83 5.16 4.73
N LEU A 49 -3.94 4.43 4.85
CA LEU A 49 -4.55 3.68 3.74
C LEU A 49 -4.99 4.63 2.61
N ASP A 50 -5.61 5.76 2.94
CA ASP A 50 -5.97 6.79 1.97
C ASP A 50 -4.73 7.37 1.26
N TYR A 51 -3.63 7.57 1.99
CA TYR A 51 -2.36 7.98 1.39
C TYR A 51 -1.81 6.92 0.43
N ILE A 52 -1.85 5.63 0.79
CA ILE A 52 -1.45 4.53 -0.12
C ILE A 52 -2.25 4.61 -1.42
N ILE A 53 -3.58 4.64 -1.32
CA ILE A 53 -4.47 4.61 -2.49
C ILE A 53 -4.26 5.85 -3.37
N SER A 54 -4.15 7.03 -2.77
CA SER A 54 -3.90 8.28 -3.50
C SER A 54 -2.49 8.41 -4.06
N SER A 55 -1.49 7.72 -3.49
CA SER A 55 -0.11 7.75 -3.99
C SER A 55 0.10 6.96 -5.29
N VAL A 56 -0.88 6.13 -5.67
CA VAL A 56 -0.85 5.30 -6.88
C VAL A 56 -1.55 6.06 -8.00
N GLU A 57 -0.79 6.90 -8.71
CA GLU A 57 -1.25 7.71 -9.84
C GLU A 57 -1.00 7.01 -11.19
N THR A 58 -1.38 5.73 -11.29
CA THR A 58 -1.10 4.92 -12.48
C THR A 58 -2.31 4.10 -12.90
N GLU A 59 -2.51 4.00 -14.23
CA GLU A 59 -3.50 3.09 -14.83
C GLU A 59 -2.88 1.71 -15.15
N ASN A 60 -1.61 1.49 -14.77
CA ASN A 60 -0.93 0.26 -15.08
C ASN A 60 -1.56 -0.91 -14.30
N PRO A 61 -2.11 -1.94 -15.00
CA PRO A 61 -2.85 -3.02 -14.36
C PRO A 61 -1.95 -3.88 -13.45
N GLU A 62 -0.65 -3.92 -13.70
CA GLU A 62 0.30 -4.67 -12.88
C GLU A 62 0.52 -4.01 -11.52
N VAL A 63 0.67 -2.67 -11.50
CA VAL A 63 0.79 -1.89 -10.26
C VAL A 63 -0.51 -1.92 -9.48
N ILE A 64 -1.66 -1.75 -10.16
CA ILE A 64 -2.98 -1.86 -9.53
C ILE A 64 -3.20 -3.25 -8.93
N THR A 65 -2.81 -4.32 -9.65
CA THR A 65 -2.91 -5.69 -9.13
C THR A 65 -2.01 -5.91 -7.93
N PHE A 66 -0.79 -5.35 -7.95
CA PHE A 66 0.13 -5.41 -6.83
C PHE A 66 -0.40 -4.65 -5.60
N LEU A 67 -0.97 -3.45 -5.79
CA LEU A 67 -1.63 -2.70 -4.74
C LEU A 67 -2.77 -3.51 -4.13
N ARG A 68 -3.68 -4.03 -4.98
CA ARG A 68 -4.83 -4.82 -4.53
C ARG A 68 -4.40 -6.02 -3.68
N TYR A 69 -3.38 -6.77 -4.12
CA TYR A 69 -2.85 -7.89 -3.37
C TYR A 69 -2.36 -7.49 -1.96
N ASN A 70 -1.69 -6.33 -1.84
CA ASN A 70 -1.22 -5.87 -0.54
C ASN A 70 -2.35 -5.34 0.35
N LEU A 71 -3.36 -4.66 -0.23
CA LEU A 71 -4.54 -4.23 0.53
C LEU A 71 -5.34 -5.44 1.05
N GLU A 72 -5.57 -6.46 0.22
CA GLU A 72 -6.20 -7.73 0.65
C GLU A 72 -5.38 -8.43 1.75
N ARG A 73 -4.05 -8.30 1.73
CA ARG A 73 -3.20 -8.79 2.80
C ARG A 73 -3.44 -8.00 4.08
N LEU A 74 -3.46 -6.66 4.01
CA LEU A 74 -3.70 -5.79 5.17
C LEU A 74 -5.08 -6.05 5.77
N GLU A 75 -6.14 -6.14 4.97
CA GLU A 75 -7.50 -6.45 5.42
C GLU A 75 -7.55 -7.75 6.25
N LYS A 76 -6.82 -8.78 5.82
CA LYS A 76 -6.76 -10.06 6.55
C LYS A 76 -6.03 -9.95 7.89
N HIS A 77 -5.00 -9.11 7.99
CA HIS A 77 -4.19 -8.98 9.21
C HIS A 77 -4.76 -7.93 10.17
N TYR A 78 -5.41 -6.91 9.64
CA TYR A 78 -5.91 -5.74 10.38
C TYR A 78 -7.34 -5.39 9.94
N PRO A 79 -8.31 -6.29 10.14
CA PRO A 79 -9.68 -6.09 9.66
C PRO A 79 -10.35 -4.83 10.21
N ILE A 80 -9.91 -4.36 11.38
CA ILE A 80 -10.45 -3.16 12.05
C ILE A 80 -10.34 -1.87 11.21
N PHE A 81 -9.43 -1.80 10.23
CA PHE A 81 -9.30 -0.64 9.33
C PHE A 81 -10.12 -0.77 8.04
N PHE A 82 -10.85 -1.88 7.84
CA PHE A 82 -11.56 -2.18 6.60
C PHE A 82 -13.06 -2.46 6.84
N ASP A 83 -13.54 -2.32 8.07
CA ASP A 83 -14.93 -2.52 8.52
C ASP A 83 -15.82 -1.28 8.31
#